data_AF-A3X514-F1
#
_entry.id   AF-A3X514-F1
#
_cell.length_a   1.000
_cell.length_b   1.000
_cell.length_c   1.000
_cell.angle_alpha   90.00
_cell.angle_beta   90.00
_cell.angle_gamma   90.00
#
_symmetry.space_group_name_H-M   'P 1'
#
loop_
_entity.id
_entity.type
_entity.pdbx_description
1 polymer ?
#
loop_
_entity_poly.entity_id
_entity_poly.type
_entity_poly.pdbx_seq_one_letter_code
_entity_poly.pdbx_strand_id
1 'polypeptide(L)'
;MISQGVLRVRICTWWIAGLLCGAGIAPLQASAPEVSLRPVDRPAFSAVASGEGVLQSSVAALVELEQEHGSRQSGLRPIQRPVSAQILAATALPKDLLPSALDQSLVPFVRPDTIAEQALFKRRRLRRGAVCGDVEIQGKVIGGVVATMPGCGAKDAVQVTSVAGVRLSQPSVMTCETAEALKRWVSKDVETAFGRRNKVVSLRVAAHYACRTRNNRPGGRISEHGRGKAIDISGFKLEDGTLVTVLEGWTDRKTRKPMARIWKAACGPFGTVLGPESDRYHRDHFHLDVARHRGGAYCR
;
A
#
# COMPACT_ATOMS: atom_id res chain seq x y z
N MET A 1 22.00 65.37 2.34
CA MET A 1 23.37 65.17 1.85
C MET A 1 23.49 63.75 1.34
N ILE A 2 23.68 63.65 0.03
CA ILE A 2 23.82 62.41 -0.75
C ILE A 2 25.29 61.99 -0.67
N SER A 3 25.58 60.71 -0.43
CA SER A 3 26.83 60.14 -0.95
C SER A 3 26.64 58.68 -1.34
N GLN A 4 26.81 58.49 -2.65
CA GLN A 4 26.87 57.26 -3.42
C GLN A 4 28.15 56.46 -3.10
N GLY A 5 28.15 55.15 -3.38
CA GLY A 5 29.32 54.30 -3.14
C GLY A 5 29.28 52.90 -3.76
N VAL A 6 28.95 52.83 -5.05
CA VAL A 6 29.47 51.92 -6.12
C VAL A 6 29.69 50.42 -5.83
N LEU A 7 28.93 49.64 -6.60
CA LEU A 7 29.00 48.21 -6.91
C LEU A 7 30.33 47.83 -7.62
N ARG A 8 31.01 46.76 -7.20
CA ARG A 8 32.01 46.07 -8.04
C ARG A 8 31.69 44.59 -8.21
N VAL A 9 31.25 44.27 -9.42
CA VAL A 9 31.10 42.94 -9.99
C VAL A 9 32.49 42.33 -10.20
N ARG A 10 32.76 41.14 -9.66
CA ARG A 10 33.91 40.32 -10.03
C ARG A 10 33.47 39.18 -10.93
N ILE A 11 33.77 39.34 -12.21
CA ILE A 11 33.77 38.29 -13.23
C ILE A 11 34.98 37.39 -12.95
N CYS A 12 34.75 36.09 -12.72
CA CYS A 12 35.83 35.11 -12.69
C CYS A 12 35.70 34.22 -13.94
N THR A 13 36.62 34.47 -14.87
CA THR A 13 36.85 33.76 -16.12
C THR A 13 37.33 32.33 -15.89
N TRP A 14 36.87 31.45 -16.77
CA TRP A 14 37.25 30.04 -16.89
C TRP A 14 38.74 29.87 -17.19
N TRP A 15 39.36 28.85 -16.58
CA TRP A 15 40.60 28.24 -17.09
C TRP A 15 40.40 26.75 -17.25
N ILE A 16 40.61 26.30 -18.48
CA ILE A 16 40.70 24.91 -18.92
C ILE A 16 42.12 24.45 -18.61
N ALA A 17 42.26 23.35 -17.86
CA ALA A 17 43.50 22.60 -17.75
C ALA A 17 43.18 21.12 -17.89
N GLY A 18 43.45 20.60 -19.09
CA GLY A 18 43.45 19.16 -19.35
C GLY A 18 44.71 18.52 -18.77
N LEU A 19 44.54 17.39 -18.08
CA LEU A 19 45.61 16.47 -17.77
C LEU A 19 45.13 15.06 -18.13
N LEU A 20 45.71 14.52 -19.21
CA LEU A 20 45.68 13.11 -19.56
C LEU A 20 46.82 12.40 -18.81
N CYS A 21 46.47 11.46 -17.93
CA CYS A 21 47.35 10.39 -17.49
C CYS A 21 46.51 9.13 -17.27
N GLY A 22 46.86 8.05 -17.95
CA GLY A 22 46.13 6.79 -17.94
C GLY A 22 46.53 5.84 -16.81
N ALA A 23 45.72 4.79 -16.65
CA ALA A 23 46.10 3.44 -16.23
C ALA A 23 44.84 2.56 -16.32
N GLY A 24 44.97 1.39 -16.92
CA GLY A 24 43.85 0.52 -17.27
C GLY A 24 43.17 -0.14 -16.07
N ILE A 25 41.93 -0.55 -16.28
CA ILE A 25 41.24 -1.57 -15.49
C ILE A 25 40.45 -2.43 -16.49
N ALA A 26 40.86 -3.69 -16.62
CA ALA A 26 40.14 -4.70 -17.40
C ALA A 26 38.80 -5.03 -16.73
N PRO A 27 37.75 -5.44 -17.46
CA PRO A 27 36.52 -5.89 -16.86
C PRO A 27 36.72 -7.28 -16.24
N LEU A 28 36.66 -7.36 -14.91
CA LEU A 28 36.39 -8.62 -14.21
C LEU A 28 34.96 -9.05 -14.56
N GLN A 29 34.83 -10.00 -15.48
CA GLN A 29 33.59 -10.75 -15.66
C GLN A 29 33.41 -11.66 -14.45
N ALA A 30 32.43 -11.33 -13.61
CA ALA A 30 31.97 -12.24 -12.57
C ALA A 30 31.06 -13.28 -13.22
N SER A 31 31.57 -14.51 -13.39
CA SER A 31 30.78 -15.67 -13.79
C SER A 31 29.77 -16.01 -12.69
N ALA A 32 28.49 -16.18 -13.06
CA ALA A 32 27.48 -16.70 -12.16
C ALA A 32 27.79 -18.18 -11.84
N PRO A 33 27.60 -18.66 -10.60
CA PRO A 33 27.74 -20.08 -10.30
C PRO A 33 26.58 -20.87 -10.95
N GLU A 34 26.91 -21.92 -11.72
CA GLU A 34 25.98 -22.78 -12.46
C GLU A 34 25.13 -23.72 -11.58
N VAL A 35 25.21 -23.61 -10.24
CA VAL A 35 24.56 -24.56 -9.33
C VAL A 35 23.48 -23.87 -8.49
N SER A 36 22.23 -24.16 -8.85
CA SER A 36 21.02 -23.79 -8.12
C SER A 36 20.96 -24.48 -6.76
N LEU A 37 20.75 -23.73 -5.67
CA LEU A 37 20.48 -24.25 -4.32
C LEU A 37 19.02 -24.73 -4.13
N ARG A 38 18.38 -25.22 -5.19
CA ARG A 38 17.06 -25.87 -5.08
C ARG A 38 17.25 -27.36 -4.79
N PRO A 39 16.52 -27.94 -3.82
CA PRO A 39 16.49 -29.38 -3.62
C PRO A 39 16.01 -30.10 -4.88
N VAL A 40 16.70 -31.18 -5.27
CA VAL A 40 16.35 -32.03 -6.41
C VAL A 40 15.13 -32.90 -6.04
N ASP A 41 14.17 -33.00 -6.95
CA ASP A 41 13.01 -33.88 -6.78
C ASP A 41 13.43 -35.36 -6.68
N ARG A 42 12.79 -36.08 -5.76
CA ARG A 42 13.03 -37.51 -5.50
C ARG A 42 12.62 -38.34 -6.74
N PRO A 43 13.44 -39.31 -7.20
CA PRO A 43 13.12 -40.08 -8.39
C PRO A 43 11.88 -40.96 -8.17
N ALA A 44 10.99 -40.95 -9.16
CA ALA A 44 9.90 -41.90 -9.25
C ALA A 44 10.44 -43.30 -9.52
N PHE A 45 9.94 -44.30 -8.79
CA PHE A 45 10.20 -45.70 -9.05
C PHE A 45 9.66 -46.09 -10.42
N SER A 46 10.55 -46.51 -11.32
CA SER A 46 10.21 -47.19 -12.57
C SER A 46 9.93 -48.67 -12.29
N ALA A 47 8.73 -49.13 -12.62
CA ALA A 47 8.48 -50.55 -12.87
C ALA A 47 8.74 -50.83 -14.35
N VAL A 48 9.57 -51.83 -14.61
CA VAL A 48 10.05 -52.23 -15.94
C VAL A 48 9.10 -53.24 -16.57
N ALA A 49 8.64 -52.88 -17.78
CA ALA A 49 8.40 -53.62 -19.03
C ALA A 49 7.82 -55.05 -19.05
N SER A 50 6.83 -55.25 -19.93
CA SER A 50 6.82 -56.14 -21.13
C SER A 50 5.38 -56.23 -21.68
N GLY A 51 5.02 -56.23 -22.96
CA GLY A 51 5.69 -56.10 -24.25
C GLY A 51 4.61 -56.12 -25.37
N GLU A 52 4.92 -55.42 -26.48
CA GLU A 52 4.53 -55.63 -27.90
C GLU A 52 3.05 -55.64 -28.39
N GLY A 53 2.78 -54.96 -29.52
CA GLY A 53 1.66 -55.34 -30.42
C GLY A 53 0.82 -54.24 -31.13
N VAL A 54 1.47 -53.38 -31.91
CA VAL A 54 1.07 -52.70 -33.18
C VAL A 54 -0.42 -52.63 -33.66
N LEU A 55 -0.76 -51.43 -34.18
CA LEU A 55 -1.60 -51.07 -35.36
C LEU A 55 -2.88 -50.26 -35.10
N GLN A 56 -2.82 -49.00 -35.53
CA GLN A 56 -3.96 -48.14 -35.84
C GLN A 56 -4.63 -48.60 -37.14
N SER A 57 -5.95 -48.53 -37.23
CA SER A 57 -6.66 -47.94 -38.39
C SER A 57 -8.16 -47.89 -38.15
N SER A 58 -8.74 -46.73 -38.45
CA SER A 58 -10.08 -46.50 -39.01
C SER A 58 -10.62 -47.71 -39.78
N VAL A 59 -11.90 -48.05 -39.72
CA VAL A 59 -12.94 -47.37 -40.50
C VAL A 59 -14.31 -47.52 -39.83
N ALA A 60 -15.09 -46.44 -39.88
CA ALA A 60 -16.53 -46.47 -39.66
C ALA A 60 -17.24 -47.33 -40.71
N ALA A 61 -18.05 -48.27 -40.24
CA ALA A 61 -19.27 -48.79 -40.86
C ALA A 61 -20.03 -49.49 -39.70
N LEU A 62 -21.13 -49.01 -39.10
CA LEU A 62 -22.35 -48.44 -39.70
C LEU A 62 -22.62 -49.22 -40.99
N VAL A 63 -23.32 -50.35 -40.97
CA VAL A 63 -24.74 -50.44 -40.65
C VAL A 63 -25.08 -51.93 -40.48
N GLU A 64 -25.65 -52.32 -39.35
CA GLU A 64 -26.79 -53.25 -39.36
C GLU A 64 -27.74 -52.72 -38.29
N LEU A 65 -28.92 -52.36 -38.75
CA LEU A 65 -29.94 -51.63 -38.02
C LEU A 65 -30.72 -52.56 -37.09
N GLU A 66 -31.15 -51.98 -35.97
CA GLU A 66 -32.44 -52.22 -35.34
C GLU A 66 -32.74 -53.64 -34.85
N GLN A 67 -32.39 -53.91 -33.58
CA GLN A 67 -33.35 -54.31 -32.55
C GLN A 67 -32.63 -54.52 -31.22
N GLU A 68 -32.61 -53.47 -30.39
CA GLU A 68 -33.05 -53.52 -28.99
C GLU A 68 -32.78 -52.16 -28.33
N HIS A 69 -33.82 -51.31 -28.35
CA HIS A 69 -33.95 -50.24 -27.39
C HIS A 69 -34.16 -50.88 -26.00
N GLY A 70 -33.06 -51.12 -25.29
CA GLY A 70 -33.05 -51.64 -23.92
C GLY A 70 -32.09 -50.87 -23.03
N SER A 71 -32.54 -49.71 -22.52
CA SER A 71 -32.06 -49.06 -21.30
C SER A 71 -30.58 -48.58 -21.20
N ARG A 72 -30.39 -47.29 -21.48
CA ARG A 72 -29.64 -46.30 -20.66
C ARG A 72 -28.51 -46.82 -19.75
N GLN A 73 -27.29 -46.38 -20.08
CA GLN A 73 -26.20 -45.99 -19.16
C GLN A 73 -26.17 -46.72 -17.80
N SER A 74 -25.54 -47.89 -17.73
CA SER A 74 -25.05 -48.46 -16.48
C SER A 74 -23.98 -47.53 -15.91
N GLY A 75 -24.37 -46.80 -14.85
CA GLY A 75 -23.69 -45.61 -14.37
C GLY A 75 -22.24 -45.80 -13.94
N LEU A 76 -21.46 -44.74 -14.15
CA LEU A 76 -20.23 -44.47 -13.41
C LEU A 76 -20.56 -44.37 -11.91
N ARG A 77 -20.64 -45.51 -11.23
CA ARG A 77 -20.84 -45.56 -9.79
C ARG A 77 -19.52 -45.13 -9.14
N PRO A 78 -19.47 -44.07 -8.32
CA PRO A 78 -18.26 -43.69 -7.63
C PRO A 78 -17.76 -44.87 -6.79
N ILE A 79 -16.56 -45.37 -7.08
CA ILE A 79 -15.90 -46.34 -6.21
C ILE A 79 -15.57 -45.61 -4.92
N GLN A 80 -16.08 -46.10 -3.80
CA GLN A 80 -15.84 -45.48 -2.51
C GLN A 80 -14.34 -45.58 -2.18
N ARG A 81 -13.69 -44.43 -1.97
CA ARG A 81 -12.28 -44.39 -1.61
C ARG A 81 -12.09 -45.17 -0.30
N PRO A 82 -11.09 -46.07 -0.20
CA PRO A 82 -10.82 -46.78 1.04
C PRO A 82 -10.51 -45.77 2.14
N VAL A 83 -10.95 -46.10 3.36
CA VAL A 83 -10.69 -45.30 4.55
C VAL A 83 -9.18 -45.13 4.69
N SER A 84 -8.70 -43.90 4.86
CA SER A 84 -7.26 -43.66 4.96
C SER A 84 -6.69 -44.36 6.19
N ALA A 85 -5.45 -44.85 6.09
CA ALA A 85 -4.74 -45.45 7.22
C ALA A 85 -4.69 -44.51 8.44
N GLN A 86 -4.73 -43.20 8.20
CA GLN A 86 -4.78 -42.17 9.25
C GLN A 86 -6.11 -42.18 10.01
N ILE A 87 -7.24 -42.36 9.32
CA ILE A 87 -8.55 -42.47 9.98
C ILE A 87 -8.62 -43.77 10.79
N LEU A 88 -8.12 -44.87 10.23
CA LEU A 88 -8.06 -46.16 10.95
C LEU A 88 -7.17 -46.07 12.19
N ALA A 89 -6.01 -45.41 12.08
CA ALA A 89 -5.11 -45.18 13.21
C ALA A 89 -5.75 -44.27 14.28
N ALA A 90 -6.46 -43.21 13.87
CA ALA A 90 -7.16 -42.32 14.79
C ALA A 90 -8.33 -43.02 15.52
N THR A 91 -9.02 -43.95 14.86
CA THR A 91 -10.07 -44.77 15.50
C THR A 91 -9.52 -45.87 16.40
N ALA A 92 -8.31 -46.36 16.10
CA ALA A 92 -7.62 -47.36 16.90
C ALA A 92 -6.90 -46.77 18.12
N LEU A 93 -6.86 -45.44 18.25
CA LEU A 93 -6.33 -44.78 19.42
C LEU A 93 -7.24 -45.05 20.63
N PRO A 94 -6.72 -45.62 21.73
CA PRO A 94 -7.44 -45.75 22.99
C PRO A 94 -8.04 -44.40 23.40
N LYS A 95 -9.32 -44.37 23.73
CA LYS A 95 -10.00 -43.15 24.20
C LYS A 95 -9.35 -42.56 25.46
N ASP A 96 -8.68 -43.42 26.22
CA ASP A 96 -7.98 -43.09 27.45
C ASP A 96 -6.59 -42.47 27.20
N LEU A 97 -6.12 -42.46 25.93
CA LEU A 97 -4.88 -41.81 25.50
C LEU A 97 -5.10 -40.41 24.92
N LEU A 98 -6.34 -39.93 24.78
CA LEU A 98 -6.60 -38.49 24.60
C LEU A 98 -6.39 -37.85 25.98
N PRO A 99 -5.21 -37.28 26.27
CA PRO A 99 -5.03 -36.68 27.57
C PRO A 99 -5.99 -35.49 27.64
N SER A 100 -6.51 -35.17 28.83
CA SER A 100 -7.12 -33.87 29.15
C SER A 100 -6.22 -32.66 28.84
N ALA A 101 -5.04 -32.85 28.23
CA ALA A 101 -4.19 -31.83 27.66
C ALA A 101 -4.87 -30.99 26.56
N LEU A 102 -5.88 -31.51 25.86
CA LEU A 102 -6.71 -30.68 24.96
C LEU A 102 -7.71 -29.78 25.72
N ASP A 103 -8.09 -30.16 26.94
CA ASP A 103 -8.96 -29.35 27.82
C ASP A 103 -8.16 -28.35 28.66
N GLN A 104 -6.85 -28.53 28.77
CA GLN A 104 -5.94 -27.62 29.47
C GLN A 104 -5.30 -26.64 28.49
N SER A 105 -6.12 -25.85 27.79
CA SER A 105 -5.61 -24.65 27.12
C SER A 105 -5.05 -23.70 28.19
N LEU A 106 -3.76 -23.37 28.10
CA LEU A 106 -3.14 -22.27 28.87
C LEU A 106 -3.72 -20.89 28.50
N VAL A 107 -4.54 -20.85 27.44
CA VAL A 107 -5.23 -19.65 26.98
C VAL A 107 -6.65 -19.65 27.55
N PRO A 108 -7.07 -18.60 28.28
CA PRO A 108 -8.42 -18.51 28.80
C PRO A 108 -9.47 -18.66 27.69
N PHE A 109 -10.44 -19.56 27.86
CA PHE A 109 -11.55 -19.74 26.90
C PHE A 109 -12.47 -18.52 26.82
N VAL A 110 -12.53 -17.72 27.89
CA VAL A 110 -13.38 -16.53 27.99
C VAL A 110 -12.49 -15.29 28.01
N ARG A 111 -12.72 -14.37 27.08
CA ARG A 111 -12.11 -13.04 27.13
C ARG A 111 -12.60 -12.35 28.41
N PRO A 112 -11.72 -11.86 29.28
CA PRO A 112 -12.14 -11.13 30.48
C PRO A 112 -13.08 -9.98 30.13
N ASP A 113 -14.14 -9.80 30.92
CA ASP A 113 -15.14 -8.73 30.71
C ASP A 113 -14.49 -7.36 30.63
N THR A 114 -13.44 -7.13 31.40
CA THR A 114 -12.65 -5.90 31.40
C THR A 114 -12.08 -5.55 30.01
N ILE A 115 -11.60 -6.53 29.24
CA ILE A 115 -11.09 -6.30 27.88
C ILE A 115 -12.26 -5.96 26.94
N ALA A 116 -13.40 -6.64 27.10
CA ALA A 116 -14.60 -6.34 26.32
C ALA A 116 -15.11 -4.92 26.60
N GLU A 117 -15.19 -4.52 27.87
CA GLU A 117 -15.56 -3.18 28.32
C GLU A 117 -14.61 -2.11 27.79
N GLN A 118 -13.30 -2.32 27.89
CA GLN A 118 -12.29 -1.41 27.33
C GLN A 118 -12.45 -1.22 25.82
N ALA A 119 -12.70 -2.30 25.09
CA ALA A 119 -12.93 -2.25 23.64
C ALA A 119 -14.22 -1.46 23.31
N LEU A 120 -15.31 -1.69 24.05
CA LEU A 120 -16.58 -0.97 23.89
C LEU A 120 -16.43 0.53 24.23
N PHE A 121 -15.72 0.85 25.31
CA PHE A 121 -15.44 2.24 25.70
C PHE A 121 -14.61 2.95 24.64
N LYS A 122 -13.53 2.32 24.15
CA LYS A 122 -12.71 2.84 23.04
C LYS A 122 -13.57 3.11 21.81
N ARG A 123 -14.42 2.16 21.42
CA ARG A 123 -15.33 2.31 20.27
C ARG A 123 -16.33 3.44 20.47
N ARG A 124 -16.91 3.57 21.67
CA ARG A 124 -17.83 4.67 22.02
C ARG A 124 -17.12 6.02 21.94
N ARG A 125 -15.87 6.12 22.41
CA ARG A 125 -15.05 7.34 22.31
C ARG A 125 -14.78 7.71 20.85
N LEU A 126 -14.35 6.75 20.01
CA LEU A 126 -14.10 6.99 18.59
C LEU A 126 -15.37 7.43 17.84
N ARG A 127 -16.54 6.87 18.18
CA ARG A 127 -17.82 7.30 17.59
C ARG A 127 -18.15 8.78 17.88
N ARG A 128 -17.76 9.31 19.04
CA ARG A 128 -17.99 10.72 19.39
C ARG A 128 -17.15 11.68 18.56
N GLY A 129 -15.92 11.28 18.20
CA GLY A 129 -15.02 12.07 17.37
C GLY A 129 -15.14 11.78 15.87
N ALA A 130 -16.00 10.86 15.46
CA ALA A 130 -16.13 10.43 14.08
C ALA A 130 -16.70 11.54 13.19
N VAL A 131 -16.09 11.74 12.02
CA VAL A 131 -16.60 12.63 10.97
C VAL A 131 -16.73 11.86 9.66
N CYS A 132 -17.41 12.43 8.67
CA CYS A 132 -17.59 11.83 7.34
C CYS A 132 -18.27 10.44 7.35
N GLY A 133 -19.00 10.09 8.41
CA GLY A 133 -19.63 8.78 8.55
C GLY A 133 -18.66 7.62 8.82
N ASP A 134 -17.37 7.89 9.06
CA ASP A 134 -16.34 6.86 9.30
C ASP A 134 -15.74 7.02 10.71
N VAL A 135 -15.79 5.96 11.50
CA VAL A 135 -15.25 5.92 12.88
C VAL A 135 -13.73 6.02 12.92
N GLU A 136 -13.05 5.75 11.81
CA GLU A 136 -11.59 5.85 11.72
C GLU A 136 -11.11 7.24 11.32
N ILE A 137 -12.01 8.13 10.91
CA ILE A 137 -11.71 9.53 10.62
C ILE A 137 -12.18 10.36 11.81
N GLN A 138 -11.22 10.87 12.59
CA GLN A 138 -11.51 11.61 13.82
C GLN A 138 -11.30 13.09 13.61
N GLY A 139 -12.20 13.91 14.14
CA GLY A 139 -12.14 15.37 13.98
C GLY A 139 -13.38 16.09 14.47
N LYS A 140 -13.63 17.26 13.87
CA LYS A 140 -14.83 18.07 14.09
C LYS A 140 -15.44 18.46 12.75
N VAL A 141 -16.76 18.46 12.66
CA VAL A 141 -17.48 19.02 11.51
C VAL A 141 -17.39 20.54 11.54
N ILE A 142 -16.95 21.16 10.44
CA ILE A 142 -16.96 22.61 10.27
C ILE A 142 -18.18 23.04 9.44
N GLY A 143 -18.52 22.28 8.40
CA GLY A 143 -19.55 22.67 7.42
C GLY A 143 -18.96 23.58 6.34
N GLY A 144 -19.65 24.67 6.03
CA GLY A 144 -19.26 25.59 4.96
C GLY A 144 -18.04 26.44 5.32
N VAL A 145 -17.01 26.40 4.47
CA VAL A 145 -15.88 27.33 4.49
C VAL A 145 -16.12 28.38 3.40
N VAL A 146 -16.46 29.59 3.83
CA VAL A 146 -16.66 30.74 2.93
C VAL A 146 -15.33 31.46 2.74
N ALA A 147 -15.03 31.84 1.50
CA ALA A 147 -13.82 32.59 1.16
C ALA A 147 -14.17 33.76 0.24
N THR A 148 -13.49 34.89 0.44
CA THR A 148 -13.69 36.10 -0.37
C THR A 148 -13.23 35.93 -1.81
N MET A 149 -12.18 35.13 -2.04
CA MET A 149 -11.64 34.90 -3.38
C MET A 149 -12.54 33.90 -4.15
N PRO A 150 -13.01 34.26 -5.36
CA PRO A 150 -13.83 33.37 -6.17
C PRO A 150 -13.15 32.03 -6.44
N GLY A 151 -13.90 30.93 -6.27
CA GLY A 151 -13.43 29.57 -6.50
C GLY A 151 -12.71 28.92 -5.31
N CYS A 152 -12.49 29.65 -4.22
CA CYS A 152 -12.14 29.08 -2.92
C CYS A 152 -13.39 28.73 -2.10
N GLY A 153 -13.19 27.88 -1.11
CA GLY A 153 -14.22 27.44 -0.17
C GLY A 153 -14.58 25.96 -0.32
N ALA A 154 -15.32 25.45 0.64
CA ALA A 154 -15.79 24.06 0.70
C ALA A 154 -17.17 24.02 1.35
N LYS A 155 -18.09 23.16 0.88
CA LYS A 155 -19.47 23.11 1.42
C LYS A 155 -19.57 22.24 2.68
N ASP A 156 -18.89 21.09 2.67
CA ASP A 156 -18.99 20.07 3.73
C ASP A 156 -17.59 19.76 4.27
N ALA A 157 -16.95 20.77 4.86
CA ALA A 157 -15.61 20.63 5.40
C ALA A 157 -15.61 20.06 6.81
N VAL A 158 -14.54 19.33 7.10
CA VAL A 158 -14.21 18.77 8.41
C VAL A 158 -12.81 19.21 8.80
N GLN A 159 -12.58 19.34 10.10
CA GLN A 159 -11.25 19.49 10.67
C GLN A 159 -10.78 18.14 11.18
N VAL A 160 -9.93 17.48 10.40
CA VAL A 160 -9.42 16.14 10.71
C VAL A 160 -8.25 16.23 11.67
N THR A 161 -8.21 15.34 12.65
CA THR A 161 -7.14 15.23 13.66
C THR A 161 -6.39 13.90 13.58
N SER A 162 -7.04 12.84 13.13
CA SER A 162 -6.39 11.56 12.82
C SER A 162 -7.20 10.75 11.82
N VAL A 163 -6.53 9.90 11.05
CA VAL A 163 -7.14 8.90 10.17
C VAL A 163 -6.55 7.52 10.46
N ALA A 164 -7.39 6.49 10.53
CA ALA A 164 -6.95 5.11 10.80
C ALA A 164 -6.01 4.99 12.03
N GLY A 165 -6.24 5.79 13.07
CA GLY A 165 -5.41 5.83 14.27
C GLY A 165 -4.09 6.63 14.14
N VAL A 166 -3.71 7.08 12.95
CA VAL A 166 -2.53 7.92 12.70
C VAL A 166 -2.89 9.39 12.84
N ARG A 167 -2.17 10.12 13.70
CA ARG A 167 -2.45 11.54 13.99
C ARG A 167 -1.95 12.45 12.87
N LEU A 168 -2.62 13.57 12.67
CA LEU A 168 -2.07 14.69 11.92
C LEU A 168 -1.33 15.61 12.90
N SER A 169 -0.17 16.14 12.50
CA SER A 169 0.63 17.03 13.35
C SER A 169 -0.11 18.32 13.76
N GLN A 170 -1.16 18.68 13.00
CA GLN A 170 -2.08 19.76 13.31
C GLN A 170 -3.48 19.41 12.79
N PRO A 171 -4.56 19.91 13.44
CA PRO A 171 -5.92 19.80 12.91
C PRO A 171 -6.01 20.39 11.51
N SER A 172 -6.46 19.62 10.53
CA SER A 172 -6.39 19.97 9.10
C SER A 172 -7.77 20.07 8.49
N VAL A 173 -8.08 21.21 7.85
CA VAL A 173 -9.38 21.45 7.22
C VAL A 173 -9.38 20.88 5.80
N MET A 174 -10.36 20.04 5.48
CA MET A 174 -10.54 19.40 4.18
C MET A 174 -11.99 18.92 3.97
N THR A 175 -12.35 18.53 2.75
CA THR A 175 -13.62 17.84 2.47
C THR A 175 -13.59 16.39 2.93
N CYS A 176 -14.77 15.79 3.12
CA CYS A 176 -14.85 14.36 3.42
C CYS A 176 -14.25 13.46 2.32
N GLU A 177 -14.38 13.84 1.05
CA GLU A 177 -13.74 13.14 -0.09
C GLU A 177 -12.22 13.02 0.11
N THR A 178 -11.56 14.12 0.51
CA THR A 178 -10.13 14.15 0.78
C THR A 178 -9.77 13.39 2.06
N ALA A 179 -10.58 13.51 3.12
CA ALA A 179 -10.37 12.78 4.37
C ALA A 179 -10.42 11.26 4.17
N GLU A 180 -11.37 10.78 3.36
CA GLU A 180 -11.47 9.36 3.02
C GLU A 180 -10.31 8.88 2.14
N ALA A 181 -9.88 9.68 1.16
CA ALA A 181 -8.71 9.36 0.33
C ALA A 181 -7.45 9.22 1.20
N LEU A 182 -7.24 10.18 2.12
CA LEU A 182 -6.15 10.15 3.09
C LEU A 182 -6.23 8.92 3.99
N LYS A 183 -7.41 8.61 4.54
CA LYS A 183 -7.62 7.41 5.35
C LYS A 183 -7.28 6.13 4.60
N ARG A 184 -7.76 5.99 3.35
CA ARG A 184 -7.49 4.82 2.51
C ARG A 184 -5.99 4.60 2.28
N TRP A 185 -5.27 5.65 1.90
CA TRP A 185 -3.82 5.61 1.70
C TRP A 185 -3.09 5.26 3.01
N VAL A 186 -3.48 5.89 4.12
CA VAL A 186 -2.82 5.66 5.40
C VAL A 186 -2.99 4.21 5.88
N SER A 187 -4.24 3.71 5.90
CA SER A 187 -4.55 2.38 6.43
C SER A 187 -3.96 1.25 5.59
N LYS A 188 -3.80 1.46 4.28
CA LYS A 188 -3.33 0.40 3.37
C LYS A 188 -1.82 0.41 3.20
N ASP A 189 -1.22 1.60 3.08
CA ASP A 189 0.12 1.72 2.51
C ASP A 189 1.11 2.43 3.44
N VAL A 190 0.66 3.34 4.31
CA VAL A 190 1.55 4.17 5.14
C VAL A 190 1.87 3.54 6.49
N GLU A 191 0.85 3.02 7.19
CA GLU A 191 0.98 2.63 8.61
C GLU A 191 2.19 1.71 8.86
N THR A 192 2.47 0.78 7.95
CA THR A 192 3.55 -0.21 8.10
C THR A 192 4.72 -0.01 7.14
N ALA A 193 4.77 1.13 6.44
CA ALA A 193 5.71 1.34 5.33
C ALA A 193 7.19 1.26 5.75
N PHE A 194 7.51 1.71 6.96
CA PHE A 194 8.87 1.71 7.52
C PHE A 194 9.16 0.47 8.38
N GLY A 195 8.25 -0.51 8.41
CA GLY A 195 8.38 -1.75 9.15
C GLY A 195 7.14 -2.07 9.98
N ARG A 196 6.82 -3.37 10.11
CA ARG A 196 5.62 -3.83 10.86
C ARG A 196 5.69 -3.58 12.37
N ARG A 197 6.91 -3.40 12.91
CA ARG A 197 7.19 -3.21 14.35
C ARG A 197 7.47 -1.75 14.74
N ASN A 198 7.48 -0.84 13.77
CA ASN A 198 7.75 0.58 13.99
C ASN A 198 6.83 1.39 13.07
N LYS A 199 5.55 1.39 13.42
CA LYS A 199 4.49 1.93 12.57
C LYS A 199 4.57 3.44 12.50
N VAL A 200 3.97 4.01 11.45
CA VAL A 200 3.71 5.46 11.39
C VAL A 200 2.57 5.79 12.35
N VAL A 201 2.83 6.68 13.31
CA VAL A 201 1.84 7.14 14.32
C VAL A 201 1.39 8.57 14.10
N SER A 202 2.15 9.36 13.34
CA SER A 202 1.75 10.71 12.96
C SER A 202 2.27 11.10 11.58
N LEU A 203 1.45 11.84 10.84
CA LEU A 203 1.85 12.54 9.62
C LEU A 203 2.19 13.99 9.93
N ARG A 204 3.31 14.48 9.40
CA ARG A 204 3.69 15.90 9.46
C ARG A 204 3.01 16.63 8.31
N VAL A 205 2.00 17.44 8.62
CA VAL A 205 1.24 18.22 7.64
C VAL A 205 1.99 19.51 7.33
N ALA A 206 2.39 19.69 6.07
CA ALA A 206 2.99 20.92 5.56
C ALA A 206 1.94 21.97 5.23
N ALA A 207 0.83 21.55 4.62
CA ALA A 207 -0.31 22.41 4.32
C ALA A 207 -1.61 21.61 4.25
N HIS A 208 -2.70 22.30 4.53
CA HIS A 208 -4.07 21.87 4.32
C HIS A 208 -4.82 23.06 3.67
N TYR A 209 -6.15 23.18 3.88
CA TYR A 209 -6.93 24.32 3.35
C TYR A 209 -6.18 25.66 3.42
N ALA A 210 -5.96 26.25 2.25
CA ALA A 210 -5.34 27.56 2.08
C ALA A 210 -5.86 28.18 0.78
N CYS A 211 -6.59 29.29 0.89
CA CYS A 211 -7.17 29.95 -0.27
C CYS A 211 -6.12 30.77 -1.04
N ARG A 212 -5.67 30.22 -2.17
CA ARG A 212 -4.69 30.84 -3.08
C ARG A 212 -4.75 30.23 -4.48
N THR A 213 -4.18 30.93 -5.45
CA THR A 213 -3.93 30.37 -6.79
C THR A 213 -2.81 29.33 -6.76
N ARG A 214 -2.80 28.44 -7.76
CA ARG A 214 -1.73 27.46 -7.95
C ARG A 214 -0.39 28.18 -8.13
N ASN A 215 0.63 27.71 -7.41
CA ASN A 215 1.98 28.29 -7.39
C ASN A 215 2.03 29.79 -7.08
N ASN A 216 1.00 30.34 -6.41
CA ASN A 216 0.86 31.77 -6.09
C ASN A 216 0.94 32.69 -7.32
N ARG A 217 0.55 32.21 -8.50
CA ARG A 217 0.54 33.02 -9.73
C ARG A 217 -0.71 33.90 -9.77
N PRO A 218 -0.59 35.24 -9.84
CA PRO A 218 -1.74 36.14 -9.99
C PRO A 218 -2.58 35.78 -11.22
N GLY A 219 -3.92 35.81 -11.08
CA GLY A 219 -4.85 35.43 -12.15
C GLY A 219 -4.86 33.93 -12.52
N GLY A 220 -4.04 33.11 -11.86
CA GLY A 220 -3.96 31.67 -12.09
C GLY A 220 -5.17 30.90 -11.57
N ARG A 221 -5.28 29.63 -11.97
CA ARG A 221 -6.31 28.71 -11.45
C ARG A 221 -6.18 28.56 -9.94
N ILE A 222 -7.31 28.49 -9.22
CA ILE A 222 -7.34 28.18 -7.79
C ILE A 222 -6.77 26.79 -7.51
N SER A 223 -5.96 26.70 -6.44
CA SER A 223 -5.40 25.44 -5.93
C SER A 223 -6.49 24.55 -5.33
N GLU A 224 -6.31 23.23 -5.38
CA GLU A 224 -7.21 22.31 -4.68
C GLU A 224 -7.17 22.50 -3.15
N HIS A 225 -6.06 23.03 -2.61
CA HIS A 225 -6.02 23.50 -1.21
C HIS A 225 -7.08 24.56 -0.94
N GLY A 226 -7.30 25.49 -1.86
CA GLY A 226 -8.33 26.53 -1.73
C GLY A 226 -9.76 25.98 -1.77
N ARG A 227 -9.94 24.74 -2.24
CA ARG A 227 -11.21 24.01 -2.29
C ARG A 227 -11.37 23.00 -1.14
N GLY A 228 -10.39 22.94 -0.22
CA GLY A 228 -10.32 21.91 0.82
C GLY A 228 -10.13 20.49 0.25
N LYS A 229 -9.63 20.39 -0.98
CA LYS A 229 -9.51 19.12 -1.73
C LYS A 229 -8.08 18.57 -1.79
N ALA A 230 -7.15 19.17 -1.05
CA ALA A 230 -5.75 18.76 -1.01
C ALA A 230 -5.18 18.77 0.41
N ILE A 231 -4.10 18.01 0.59
CA ILE A 231 -3.24 17.99 1.77
C ILE A 231 -1.79 17.78 1.35
N ASP A 232 -0.87 18.47 2.03
CA ASP A 232 0.56 18.32 1.81
C ASP A 232 1.21 17.64 3.03
N ILE A 233 1.91 16.53 2.81
CA ILE A 233 2.58 15.76 3.87
C ILE A 233 4.09 15.85 3.69
N SER A 234 4.79 16.39 4.69
CA SER A 234 6.25 16.57 4.69
C SER A 234 7.02 15.51 5.47
N GLY A 235 6.35 14.58 6.13
CA GLY A 235 7.05 13.52 6.84
C GLY A 235 6.16 12.59 7.66
N PHE A 236 6.80 11.55 8.20
CA PHE A 236 6.17 10.43 8.90
C PHE A 236 6.90 10.21 10.22
N LYS A 237 6.18 10.36 11.35
CA LYS A 237 6.71 10.06 12.68
C LYS A 237 6.38 8.61 13.04
N LEU A 238 7.39 7.87 13.45
CA LEU A 238 7.30 6.45 13.80
C LEU A 238 7.07 6.26 15.31
N GLU A 239 6.68 5.04 15.70
CA GLU A 239 6.43 4.64 17.10
C GLU A 239 7.64 4.88 18.01
N ASP A 240 8.86 4.64 17.51
CA ASP A 240 10.12 4.87 18.23
C ASP A 240 10.50 6.37 18.37
N GLY A 241 9.69 7.26 17.79
CA GLY A 241 9.93 8.71 17.81
C GLY A 241 10.69 9.26 16.60
N THR A 242 11.26 8.40 15.74
CA THR A 242 11.96 8.80 14.52
C THR A 242 11.03 9.59 13.60
N LEU A 243 11.51 10.72 13.09
CA LEU A 243 10.83 11.49 12.06
C LEU A 243 11.53 11.27 10.72
N VAL A 244 10.84 10.62 9.78
CA VAL A 244 11.30 10.51 8.39
C VAL A 244 10.68 11.65 7.59
N THR A 245 11.47 12.67 7.26
CA THR A 245 11.02 13.77 6.39
C THR A 245 10.99 13.33 4.93
N VAL A 246 10.12 13.92 4.10
CA VAL A 246 10.13 13.67 2.65
C VAL A 246 11.43 14.19 2.04
N LEU A 247 11.88 15.40 2.45
CA LEU A 247 13.09 16.03 1.95
C LEU A 247 14.34 15.13 2.06
N GLU A 248 14.62 14.61 3.26
CA GLU A 248 15.80 13.77 3.50
C GLU A 248 15.52 12.31 3.10
N GLY A 249 14.31 11.84 3.44
CA GLY A 249 13.94 10.45 3.31
C GLY A 249 13.77 9.96 1.87
N TRP A 250 13.57 10.88 0.91
CA TRP A 250 13.52 10.56 -0.52
C TRP A 250 14.86 10.04 -1.04
N THR A 251 15.98 10.58 -0.55
CA THR A 251 17.33 10.24 -1.00
C THR A 251 18.09 9.29 -0.07
N ASP A 252 17.72 9.26 1.21
CA ASP A 252 18.41 8.42 2.20
C ASP A 252 18.32 6.91 1.86
N ARG A 253 19.44 6.20 2.02
CA ARG A 253 19.57 4.79 1.63
C ARG A 253 18.56 3.87 2.33
N LYS A 254 18.22 4.14 3.60
CA LYS A 254 17.33 3.34 4.43
C LYS A 254 15.86 3.60 4.10
N THR A 255 15.50 4.84 3.74
CA THR A 255 14.10 5.25 3.58
C THR A 255 13.65 5.48 2.14
N ARG A 256 14.57 5.65 1.17
CA ARG A 256 14.20 5.95 -0.23
C ARG A 256 13.21 4.94 -0.84
N LYS A 257 13.41 3.64 -0.58
CA LYS A 257 12.55 2.57 -1.10
C LYS A 257 11.13 2.62 -0.51
N PRO A 258 10.94 2.62 0.82
CA PRO A 258 9.60 2.78 1.38
C PRO A 258 8.97 4.12 1.05
N MET A 259 9.75 5.21 0.98
CA MET A 259 9.25 6.53 0.58
C MET A 259 8.66 6.53 -0.84
N ALA A 260 9.39 5.98 -1.82
CA ALA A 260 8.90 5.83 -3.18
C ALA A 260 7.65 4.93 -3.28
N ARG A 261 7.57 3.88 -2.45
CA ARG A 261 6.39 3.00 -2.39
C ARG A 261 5.17 3.76 -1.85
N ILE A 262 5.31 4.48 -0.76
CA ILE A 262 4.24 5.29 -0.15
C ILE A 262 3.73 6.33 -1.14
N TRP A 263 4.63 7.06 -1.79
CA TRP A 263 4.30 8.03 -2.83
C TRP A 263 3.52 7.37 -3.98
N LYS A 264 4.03 6.26 -4.52
CA LYS A 264 3.37 5.54 -5.62
C LYS A 264 1.98 5.02 -5.21
N ALA A 265 1.82 4.56 -3.98
CA ALA A 265 0.55 4.06 -3.48
C ALA A 265 -0.50 5.16 -3.25
N ALA A 266 -0.10 6.43 -3.17
CA ALA A 266 -1.03 7.55 -3.14
C ALA A 266 -1.76 7.71 -4.49
N CYS A 267 -1.19 7.20 -5.60
CA CYS A 267 -1.83 7.23 -6.91
C CYS A 267 -3.06 6.33 -6.96
N GLY A 268 -4.21 6.91 -7.27
CA GLY A 268 -5.49 6.18 -7.31
C GLY A 268 -6.43 6.68 -6.21
N PRO A 269 -6.09 6.52 -4.90
CA PRO A 269 -6.83 7.20 -3.83
C PRO A 269 -6.90 8.72 -4.06
N PHE A 270 -5.80 9.29 -4.55
CA PHE A 270 -5.70 10.67 -4.98
C PHE A 270 -5.67 10.77 -6.50
N GLY A 271 -6.25 11.86 -7.00
CA GLY A 271 -6.28 12.18 -8.42
C GLY A 271 -5.05 12.96 -8.88
N THR A 272 -4.38 13.68 -8.00
CA THR A 272 -3.05 14.27 -8.23
C THR A 272 -2.12 13.90 -7.09
N VAL A 273 -0.93 13.41 -7.42
CA VAL A 273 0.16 13.12 -6.48
C VAL A 273 1.43 13.73 -7.03
N LEU A 274 1.97 14.74 -6.35
CA LEU A 274 3.24 15.37 -6.72
C LEU A 274 4.27 15.10 -5.63
N GLY A 275 5.44 14.64 -6.01
CA GLY A 275 6.57 14.40 -5.10
C GLY A 275 7.84 15.18 -5.46
N PRO A 276 8.97 14.85 -4.82
CA PRO A 276 10.23 15.57 -4.98
C PRO A 276 10.79 15.67 -6.39
N GLU A 277 10.37 14.78 -7.29
CA GLU A 277 10.80 14.75 -8.69
C GLU A 277 9.84 15.48 -9.64
N SER A 278 8.66 15.95 -9.15
CA SER A 278 7.69 16.67 -9.97
C SER A 278 8.18 18.05 -10.39
N ASP A 279 8.55 18.88 -9.41
CA ASP A 279 9.10 20.23 -9.63
C ASP A 279 9.78 20.78 -8.35
N ARG A 280 10.30 22.01 -8.43
CA ARG A 280 11.01 22.66 -7.32
C ARG A 280 10.16 22.94 -6.08
N TYR A 281 8.83 23.03 -6.22
CA TYR A 281 7.93 23.37 -5.12
C TYR A 281 7.55 22.15 -4.27
N HIS A 282 7.77 20.93 -4.77
CA HIS A 282 7.36 19.69 -4.12
C HIS A 282 8.54 18.85 -3.58
N ARG A 283 9.72 19.47 -3.45
CA ARG A 283 10.96 18.79 -3.02
C ARG A 283 10.91 18.23 -1.60
N ASP A 284 10.11 18.84 -0.73
CA ASP A 284 10.09 18.57 0.71
C ASP A 284 8.74 18.02 1.21
N HIS A 285 7.80 17.75 0.32
CA HIS A 285 6.49 17.20 0.68
C HIS A 285 5.81 16.47 -0.48
N PHE A 286 4.84 15.63 -0.16
CA PHE A 286 3.89 15.10 -1.12
C PHE A 286 2.65 15.98 -1.18
N HIS A 287 2.32 16.49 -2.37
CA HIS A 287 1.03 17.12 -2.63
C HIS A 287 0.02 16.07 -3.05
N LEU A 288 -1.08 15.97 -2.31
CA LEU A 288 -2.11 14.96 -2.50
C LEU A 288 -3.46 15.64 -2.67
N ASP A 289 -4.06 15.55 -3.87
CA ASP A 289 -5.38 16.12 -4.14
C ASP A 289 -6.34 15.14 -4.84
N VAL A 290 -7.64 15.38 -4.69
CA VAL A 290 -8.72 14.53 -5.26
C VAL A 290 -9.27 15.09 -6.59
N ALA A 291 -8.53 15.97 -7.27
CA ALA A 291 -8.96 16.48 -8.57
C ALA A 291 -9.09 15.35 -9.59
N ARG A 292 -10.16 15.37 -10.39
CA ARG A 292 -10.38 14.37 -11.43
C ARG A 292 -9.75 14.85 -12.75
N HIS A 293 -8.97 13.98 -13.37
CA HIS A 293 -8.41 14.20 -14.71
C HIS A 293 -8.98 13.16 -15.69
N ARG A 294 -9.05 13.51 -16.97
CA ARG A 294 -9.63 12.64 -18.02
C ARG A 294 -8.86 11.34 -18.22
N GLY A 295 -7.56 11.32 -17.94
CA GLY A 295 -6.67 10.17 -18.13
C GLY A 295 -6.37 9.35 -16.87
N GLY A 296 -7.15 9.53 -15.80
CA GLY A 296 -6.88 8.90 -14.50
C GLY A 296 -6.00 9.77 -13.58
N ALA A 297 -5.36 9.15 -12.58
CA ALA A 297 -4.54 9.88 -11.62
C ALA A 297 -3.27 10.47 -12.27
N TYR A 298 -2.99 11.73 -11.98
CA TYR A 298 -1.76 12.43 -12.38
C TYR A 298 -0.70 12.27 -11.29
N CYS A 299 0.33 11.47 -11.55
CA CYS A 299 1.40 11.19 -10.60
C CYS A 299 2.77 11.57 -11.16
N ARG A 300 3.46 12.50 -10.51
CA ARG A 300 4.77 13.03 -10.92
C ARG A 300 5.72 13.27 -9.76
#